data_AF-A0AB34INL4-F1
#
_entry.id   AF-A0AB34INL4-F1
#
_cell.length_a   1.000
_cell.length_b   1.000
_cell.length_c   1.000
_cell.angle_alpha   90.00
_cell.angle_beta   90.00
_cell.angle_gamma   90.00
#
_symmetry.space_group_name_H-M   'P 1'
#
loop_
_entity.id
_entity.type
_entity.pdbx_description
1 polymer ?
#
loop_
_entity_poly.entity_id
_entity_poly.type
_entity_poly.pdbx_seq_one_letter_code
_entity_poly.pdbx_strand_id
1 'polypeptide(L)'
;MTDVEEAAEDARISQLYSMADKLAPADFVALVERLGADDAIVYGGMCTDKQMARAHFIVTALLDTDDQSLAESIEQRKELLKASVAAGGERGESCMLAAIESFTLNQEDPEKCSESTQTYDKVLQLLWEWDIVSEDGIRAWQGDERAARLLRVTTEGARALRERGEVFFDWLEHGEEK
;
A
#
# COMPACT_ATOMS: atom_id res chain seq x y z
N MET A 1 -11.69 6.91 29.60
CA MET A 1 -12.00 7.16 28.19
C MET A 1 -11.07 8.25 27.74
N THR A 2 -9.94 7.88 27.16
CA THR A 2 -9.12 8.82 26.40
C THR A 2 -9.84 8.99 25.08
N ASP A 3 -10.38 10.20 24.85
CA ASP A 3 -10.72 10.64 23.51
C ASP A 3 -9.43 10.52 22.68
N VAL A 4 -9.37 9.48 21.85
CA VAL A 4 -8.38 9.43 20.79
C VAL A 4 -8.87 10.49 19.82
N GLU A 5 -8.25 11.68 19.83
CA GLU A 5 -8.41 12.62 18.72
C GLU A 5 -8.14 11.80 17.44
N GLU A 6 -9.16 11.61 16.62
CA GLU A 6 -9.01 11.08 15.26
C GLU A 6 -7.87 11.87 14.64
N ALA A 7 -6.76 11.18 14.36
CA ALA A 7 -5.61 11.81 13.76
C ALA A 7 -6.09 12.35 12.41
N ALA A 8 -6.13 13.68 12.27
CA ALA A 8 -6.73 14.33 11.11
C ALA A 8 -6.12 13.74 9.84
N GLU A 9 -6.97 13.09 9.04
CA GLU A 9 -6.61 12.60 7.73
C GLU A 9 -6.24 13.77 6.82
N ASP A 10 -5.31 13.53 5.90
CA ASP A 10 -4.96 14.53 4.90
C ASP A 10 -6.17 14.82 4.01
N ALA A 11 -6.76 16.01 4.13
CA ALA A 11 -7.98 16.38 3.40
C ALA A 11 -7.88 16.20 1.87
N ARG A 12 -6.66 16.21 1.31
CA ARG A 12 -6.41 16.00 -0.11
C ARG A 12 -6.64 14.55 -0.57
N ILE A 13 -6.65 13.58 0.35
CA ILE A 13 -6.95 12.16 0.06
C ILE A 13 -8.35 12.03 -0.53
N SER A 14 -9.35 12.69 0.09
CA SER A 14 -10.73 12.70 -0.42
C SER A 14 -10.85 13.25 -1.85
N GLN A 15 -10.02 14.26 -2.18
CA GLN A 15 -9.97 14.82 -3.52
C GLN A 15 -9.39 13.80 -4.52
N LEU A 16 -8.31 13.11 -4.16
CA LEU A 16 -7.69 12.09 -5.01
C LEU A 16 -8.65 10.90 -5.24
N TYR A 17 -9.27 10.39 -4.17
CA TYR A 17 -10.27 9.32 -4.21
C TYR A 17 -11.41 9.64 -5.17
N SER A 18 -12.01 10.83 -5.03
CA SER A 18 -13.17 11.25 -5.85
C SER A 18 -12.89 11.36 -7.37
N MET A 19 -11.62 11.39 -7.75
CA MET A 19 -11.14 11.55 -9.12
C MET A 19 -10.53 10.28 -9.70
N ALA A 20 -10.15 9.29 -8.88
CA ALA A 20 -9.43 8.09 -9.30
C ALA A 20 -10.12 7.37 -10.48
N ASP A 21 -11.43 7.13 -10.39
CA ASP A 21 -12.23 6.46 -11.42
C ASP A 21 -12.46 7.28 -12.70
N LYS A 22 -12.05 8.55 -12.71
CA LYS A 22 -12.31 9.50 -13.82
C LYS A 22 -11.05 9.79 -14.63
N LEU A 23 -9.89 9.33 -14.18
CA LEU A 23 -8.61 9.71 -14.74
C LEU A 23 -7.93 8.52 -15.41
N ALA A 24 -7.26 8.80 -16.54
CA ALA A 24 -6.27 7.88 -17.06
C ALA A 24 -5.05 7.81 -16.12
N PRO A 25 -4.25 6.73 -16.15
CA PRO A 25 -3.14 6.57 -15.20
C PRO A 25 -2.12 7.72 -15.22
N ALA A 26 -1.80 8.28 -16.39
CA ALA A 26 -0.91 9.43 -16.49
C ALA A 26 -1.48 10.70 -15.85
N ASP A 27 -2.78 10.95 -16.03
CA ASP A 27 -3.48 12.10 -15.44
C ASP A 27 -3.64 11.94 -13.92
N PHE A 28 -3.81 10.72 -13.44
CA PHE A 28 -3.82 10.39 -12.02
C PHE A 28 -2.47 10.73 -11.37
N VAL A 29 -1.36 10.30 -11.97
CA VAL A 29 -0.01 10.64 -11.49
C VAL A 29 0.21 12.15 -11.47
N ALA A 30 -0.20 12.88 -12.52
CA ALA A 30 -0.11 14.33 -12.55
C ALA A 30 -0.98 14.99 -11.45
N LEU A 31 -2.14 14.42 -11.13
CA LEU A 31 -2.97 14.88 -10.02
C LEU A 31 -2.27 14.68 -8.67
N VAL A 32 -1.68 13.51 -8.42
CA VAL A 32 -0.92 13.21 -7.20
C VAL A 32 0.17 14.26 -6.97
N GLU A 33 0.92 14.61 -8.02
CA GLU A 33 1.97 15.63 -7.96
C GLU A 33 1.41 17.03 -7.69
N ARG A 34 0.33 17.40 -8.38
CA ARG A 34 -0.34 18.69 -8.19
C ARG A 34 -0.91 18.86 -6.78
N LEU A 35 -1.36 17.77 -6.15
CA LEU A 35 -1.84 17.77 -4.77
C LEU A 35 -0.69 17.84 -3.75
N GLY A 36 0.56 17.64 -4.16
CA GLY A 36 1.71 17.69 -3.27
C GLY A 36 1.78 16.50 -2.31
N ALA A 37 1.53 15.29 -2.82
CA ALA A 37 1.53 14.04 -2.04
C ALA A 37 2.87 13.78 -1.31
N ASP A 38 3.97 14.35 -1.80
CA ASP A 38 5.29 14.29 -1.16
C ASP A 38 5.32 14.92 0.25
N ASP A 39 4.39 15.83 0.53
CA ASP A 39 4.23 16.50 1.83
C ASP A 39 2.92 16.03 2.51
N ALA A 40 2.50 14.78 2.28
CA ALA A 40 1.30 14.20 2.88
C ALA A 40 1.39 14.07 4.41
N ILE A 41 0.25 14.27 5.07
CA ILE A 41 0.08 13.97 6.49
C ILE A 41 -0.11 12.45 6.62
N VAL A 42 0.78 11.82 7.39
CA VAL A 42 0.77 10.39 7.69
C VAL A 42 0.42 10.23 9.16
N TYR A 43 -0.77 9.67 9.43
CA TYR A 43 -1.31 9.49 10.78
C TYR A 43 -1.17 10.74 11.66
N GLY A 44 -1.67 11.89 11.19
CA GLY A 44 -1.68 13.16 11.93
C GLY A 44 -0.32 13.87 12.04
N GLY A 45 0.74 13.37 11.39
CA GLY A 45 2.07 14.01 11.39
C GLY A 45 2.67 14.14 9.99
N MET A 46 3.55 15.12 9.80
CA MET A 46 4.30 15.25 8.55
C MET A 46 5.35 14.12 8.47
N CYS A 47 5.29 13.31 7.41
CA CYS A 47 6.33 12.33 7.11
C CYS A 47 7.54 13.03 6.47
N THR A 48 8.74 12.81 7.01
CA THR A 48 9.97 13.43 6.49
C THR A 48 10.52 12.71 5.25
N ASP A 49 10.08 11.48 5.00
CA ASP A 49 10.40 10.73 3.79
C ASP A 49 9.32 10.97 2.74
N LYS A 50 9.65 11.78 1.74
CA LYS A 50 8.71 12.23 0.70
C LYS A 50 8.14 11.10 -0.15
N GLN A 51 8.97 10.12 -0.52
CA GLN A 51 8.51 8.99 -1.33
C GLN A 51 7.58 8.09 -0.51
N MET A 52 7.87 7.92 0.78
CA MET A 52 6.98 7.20 1.70
C MET A 52 5.66 7.95 1.93
N ALA A 53 5.71 9.28 2.13
CA ALA A 53 4.53 10.12 2.27
C ALA A 53 3.62 10.02 1.04
N ARG A 54 4.21 10.10 -0.16
CA ARG A 54 3.51 9.93 -1.44
C ARG A 54 2.86 8.57 -1.56
N ALA A 55 3.58 7.49 -1.25
CA ALA A 55 3.04 6.14 -1.34
C ALA A 55 1.86 5.92 -0.37
N HIS A 56 1.99 6.36 0.90
CA HIS A 56 0.90 6.34 1.87
C HIS A 56 -0.32 7.11 1.35
N PHE A 57 -0.13 8.34 0.88
CA PHE A 57 -1.20 9.18 0.33
C PHE A 57 -1.98 8.50 -0.80
N ILE A 58 -1.27 7.83 -1.71
CA ILE A 58 -1.86 7.11 -2.83
C ILE A 58 -2.62 5.87 -2.33
N VAL A 59 -2.02 5.07 -1.46
CA VAL A 59 -2.65 3.84 -0.95
C VAL A 59 -3.91 4.16 -0.18
N THR A 60 -3.88 5.14 0.74
CA THR A 60 -5.08 5.55 1.49
C THR A 60 -6.17 6.10 0.59
N ALA A 61 -5.81 6.74 -0.54
CA ALA A 61 -6.80 7.26 -1.48
C ALA A 61 -7.35 6.21 -2.47
N LEU A 62 -6.65 5.11 -2.70
CA LEU A 62 -7.03 4.12 -3.71
C LEU A 62 -7.64 2.86 -3.11
N LEU A 63 -7.10 2.39 -1.99
CA LEU A 63 -7.49 1.14 -1.39
C LEU A 63 -8.62 1.36 -0.38
N ASP A 64 -9.62 0.50 -0.49
CA ASP A 64 -10.84 0.52 0.29
C ASP A 64 -11.29 -0.93 0.49
N THR A 65 -11.49 -1.30 1.75
CA THR A 65 -11.88 -2.65 2.17
C THR A 65 -13.20 -2.68 2.93
N ASP A 66 -13.94 -1.57 2.96
CA ASP A 66 -15.23 -1.53 3.67
C ASP A 66 -16.21 -2.51 3.02
N ASP A 67 -16.37 -2.41 1.70
CA ASP A 67 -17.32 -3.21 0.92
C ASP A 67 -16.68 -4.37 0.12
N GLN A 68 -15.35 -4.57 0.23
CA GLN A 68 -14.61 -5.57 -0.56
C GLN A 68 -13.33 -6.06 0.16
N SER A 69 -12.70 -7.09 -0.38
CA SER A 69 -11.38 -7.56 0.06
C SER A 69 -10.26 -6.64 -0.44
N LEU A 70 -9.10 -6.67 0.24
CA LEU A 70 -7.91 -5.93 -0.20
C LEU A 70 -7.45 -6.34 -1.61
N ALA A 71 -7.57 -7.63 -1.94
CA ALA A 71 -7.26 -8.17 -3.24
C ALA A 71 -8.16 -7.58 -4.35
N GLU A 72 -9.48 -7.53 -4.12
CA GLU A 72 -10.43 -6.92 -5.06
C GLU A 72 -10.16 -5.42 -5.23
N SER A 73 -9.81 -4.73 -4.14
CA SER A 73 -9.44 -3.32 -4.18
C SER A 73 -8.21 -3.06 -5.05
N ILE A 74 -7.16 -3.88 -4.91
CA ILE A 74 -5.97 -3.79 -5.75
C ILE A 74 -6.29 -4.08 -7.22
N GLU A 75 -7.10 -5.10 -7.51
CA GLU A 75 -7.46 -5.45 -8.88
C GLU A 75 -8.20 -4.32 -9.60
N GLN A 76 -9.12 -3.63 -8.90
CA GLN A 76 -9.82 -2.46 -9.42
C GLN A 76 -8.90 -1.28 -9.69
N ARG A 77 -7.82 -1.15 -8.91
CA ARG A 77 -6.90 0.00 -8.94
C ARG A 77 -5.57 -0.27 -9.64
N LYS A 78 -5.38 -1.46 -10.22
CA LYS A 78 -4.08 -1.94 -10.73
C LYS A 78 -3.36 -0.99 -11.68
N GLU A 79 -4.07 -0.39 -12.65
CA GLU A 79 -3.45 0.52 -13.63
C GLU A 79 -2.95 1.81 -12.97
N LEU A 80 -3.68 2.31 -11.97
CA LEU A 80 -3.30 3.51 -11.21
C LEU A 80 -2.12 3.20 -10.29
N LEU A 81 -2.17 2.07 -9.59
CA LEU A 81 -1.07 1.60 -8.73
C LEU A 81 0.22 1.41 -9.53
N LYS A 82 0.15 0.75 -10.70
CA LYS A 82 1.29 0.54 -11.60
C LYS A 82 1.90 1.86 -12.06
N ALA A 83 1.08 2.81 -12.51
CA ALA A 83 1.56 4.13 -12.90
C ALA A 83 2.18 4.91 -11.73
N SER A 84 1.59 4.79 -10.53
CA SER A 84 2.10 5.40 -9.31
C SER A 84 3.46 4.84 -8.89
N VAL A 85 3.66 3.52 -8.97
CA VAL A 85 4.97 2.89 -8.71
C VAL A 85 6.01 3.40 -9.71
N ALA A 86 5.69 3.40 -11.00
CA ALA A 86 6.60 3.87 -12.05
C ALA A 86 7.02 5.34 -11.87
N ALA A 87 6.12 6.18 -11.35
CA ALA A 87 6.38 7.58 -11.03
C ALA A 87 7.07 7.80 -9.66
N GLY A 88 7.17 6.76 -8.82
CA GLY A 88 7.70 6.83 -7.46
C GLY A 88 9.23 6.94 -7.37
N GLY A 89 9.94 6.86 -8.49
CA GLY A 89 11.40 6.90 -8.53
C GLY A 89 12.07 5.62 -8.02
N GLU A 90 13.32 5.73 -7.56
CA GLU A 90 14.16 4.57 -7.18
C GLU A 90 13.54 3.69 -6.07
N ARG A 91 12.75 4.27 -5.16
CA ARG A 91 12.08 3.51 -4.09
C ARG A 91 10.58 3.35 -4.32
N GLY A 92 10.09 3.56 -5.54
CA GLY A 92 8.66 3.45 -5.87
C GLY A 92 8.04 2.12 -5.41
N GLU A 93 8.67 0.99 -5.75
CA GLU A 93 8.19 -0.34 -5.35
C GLU A 93 8.22 -0.54 -3.83
N SER A 94 9.36 -0.27 -3.19
CA SER A 94 9.51 -0.50 -1.73
C SER A 94 8.62 0.42 -0.89
N CYS A 95 8.43 1.68 -1.29
CA CYS A 95 7.49 2.59 -0.62
C CYS A 95 6.03 2.18 -0.84
N MET A 96 5.67 1.69 -2.04
CA MET A 96 4.32 1.18 -2.30
C MET A 96 4.02 -0.06 -1.46
N LEU A 97 4.93 -1.04 -1.41
CA LEU A 97 4.77 -2.24 -0.58
C LEU A 97 4.67 -1.88 0.91
N ALA A 98 5.52 -0.98 1.40
CA ALA A 98 5.45 -0.49 2.78
C ALA A 98 4.12 0.22 3.10
N ALA A 99 3.58 0.99 2.15
CA ALA A 99 2.30 1.65 2.31
C ALA A 99 1.12 0.65 2.34
N ILE A 100 1.14 -0.39 1.51
CA ILE A 100 0.13 -1.47 1.54
C ILE A 100 0.23 -2.30 2.83
N GLU A 101 1.46 -2.60 3.30
CA GLU A 101 1.70 -3.22 4.60
C GLU A 101 1.07 -2.39 5.73
N SER A 102 1.31 -1.07 5.71
CA SER A 102 0.73 -0.15 6.68
C SER A 102 -0.79 -0.11 6.61
N PHE A 103 -1.36 -0.04 5.41
CA PHE A 103 -2.80 -0.04 5.22
C PHE A 103 -3.44 -1.30 5.80
N THR A 104 -2.81 -2.46 5.56
CA THR A 104 -3.28 -3.77 6.03
C THR A 104 -3.27 -3.88 7.55
N LEU A 105 -2.18 -3.45 8.19
CA LEU A 105 -1.98 -3.64 9.64
C LEU A 105 -2.64 -2.55 10.50
N ASN A 106 -2.99 -1.41 9.92
CA ASN A 106 -3.64 -0.30 10.63
C ASN A 106 -5.14 -0.15 10.30
N GLN A 107 -5.79 -1.19 9.76
CA GLN A 107 -7.24 -1.15 9.57
C GLN A 107 -7.95 -1.05 10.92
N GLU A 108 -9.01 -0.23 10.97
CA GLU A 108 -9.78 -0.02 12.20
C GLU A 108 -10.65 -1.23 12.56
N ASP A 109 -11.16 -1.94 11.54
CA ASP A 109 -11.91 -3.18 11.70
C ASP A 109 -10.95 -4.37 11.89
N PRO A 110 -10.94 -5.03 13.07
CA PRO A 110 -10.08 -6.18 13.33
C PRO A 110 -10.37 -7.40 12.44
N GLU A 111 -11.61 -7.57 11.98
CA GLU A 111 -11.99 -8.68 11.10
C GLU A 111 -11.37 -8.49 9.72
N LYS A 112 -11.43 -7.27 9.18
CA LYS A 112 -10.78 -6.88 7.91
C LYS A 112 -9.27 -6.96 8.00
N CYS A 113 -8.69 -6.49 9.11
CA CYS A 113 -7.24 -6.59 9.36
C CYS A 113 -6.77 -8.05 9.34
N SER A 114 -7.52 -8.93 10.02
CA SER A 114 -7.24 -10.36 10.08
C SER A 114 -7.37 -11.02 8.70
N GLU A 115 -8.44 -10.75 7.96
CA GLU A 115 -8.67 -11.26 6.60
C GLU A 115 -7.53 -10.83 5.64
N SER A 116 -7.21 -9.54 5.63
CA SER A 116 -6.18 -8.96 4.77
C SER A 116 -4.79 -9.50 5.11
N THR A 117 -4.51 -9.73 6.39
CA THR A 117 -3.24 -10.33 6.85
C THR A 117 -3.14 -11.80 6.45
N GLN A 118 -4.22 -12.57 6.58
CA GLN A 118 -4.24 -13.99 6.24
C GLN A 118 -4.14 -14.26 4.73
N THR A 119 -4.58 -13.32 3.91
CA THR A 119 -4.60 -13.43 2.44
C THR A 119 -3.52 -12.59 1.76
N TYR A 120 -2.53 -12.09 2.52
CA TYR A 120 -1.53 -11.15 2.01
C TYR A 120 -0.60 -11.75 0.95
N ASP A 121 -0.38 -13.06 0.95
CA ASP A 121 0.28 -13.80 -0.13
C ASP A 121 -0.45 -13.63 -1.47
N LYS A 122 -1.79 -13.64 -1.46
CA LYS A 122 -2.59 -13.37 -2.66
C LYS A 122 -2.48 -11.92 -3.10
N VAL A 123 -2.35 -10.99 -2.16
CA VAL A 123 -2.06 -9.58 -2.45
C VAL A 123 -0.71 -9.44 -3.16
N LEU A 124 0.35 -10.08 -2.65
CA LEU A 124 1.68 -10.09 -3.28
C LEU A 124 1.64 -10.73 -4.67
N GLN A 125 0.91 -11.83 -4.83
CA GLN A 125 0.67 -12.47 -6.12
C GLN A 125 0.05 -11.50 -7.12
N LEU A 126 -1.02 -10.79 -6.76
CA LEU A 126 -1.66 -9.83 -7.66
C LEU A 126 -0.73 -8.65 -8.01
N LEU A 127 -0.01 -8.11 -7.03
CA LEU A 127 0.94 -7.02 -7.28
C LEU A 127 2.03 -7.44 -8.27
N TRP A 128 2.48 -8.70 -8.22
CA TRP A 128 3.44 -9.26 -9.16
C TRP A 128 2.80 -9.59 -10.53
N GLU A 129 1.67 -10.29 -10.57
CA GLU A 129 0.96 -10.70 -11.79
C GLU A 129 0.59 -9.52 -12.70
N TRP A 130 0.27 -8.37 -12.10
CA TRP A 130 -0.08 -7.15 -12.84
C TRP A 130 1.12 -6.24 -13.16
N ASP A 131 2.35 -6.69 -12.91
CA ASP A 131 3.60 -5.94 -12.92
C ASP A 131 3.51 -4.58 -12.18
N ILE A 132 2.83 -4.56 -11.03
CA ILE A 132 2.83 -3.37 -10.16
C ILE A 132 4.16 -3.30 -9.41
N VAL A 133 4.68 -4.45 -8.98
CA VAL A 133 6.00 -4.59 -8.35
C VAL A 133 6.73 -5.79 -8.93
N SER A 134 8.06 -5.76 -8.90
CA SER A 134 8.89 -6.88 -9.34
C SER A 134 9.09 -7.92 -8.24
N GLU A 135 9.50 -9.14 -8.62
CA GLU A 135 9.93 -10.16 -7.65
C GLU A 135 11.08 -9.64 -6.76
N ASP A 136 12.06 -8.96 -7.37
CA ASP A 136 13.18 -8.35 -6.65
C ASP A 136 12.70 -7.28 -5.66
N GLY A 137 11.68 -6.49 -6.03
CA GLY A 137 11.04 -5.51 -5.16
C GLY A 137 10.38 -6.15 -3.94
N ILE A 138 9.66 -7.26 -4.13
CA ILE A 138 9.05 -8.03 -3.03
C ILE A 138 10.13 -8.61 -2.13
N ARG A 139 11.20 -9.21 -2.69
CA ARG A 139 12.33 -9.75 -1.90
C ARG A 139 13.02 -8.65 -1.09
N ALA A 140 13.25 -7.49 -1.70
CA ALA A 140 13.87 -6.34 -1.03
C ALA A 140 13.00 -5.82 0.13
N TRP A 141 11.69 -5.70 -0.08
CA TRP A 141 10.74 -5.30 0.97
C TRP A 141 10.71 -6.33 2.11
N GLN A 142 10.63 -7.62 1.79
CA GLN A 142 10.56 -8.69 2.78
C GLN A 142 11.80 -8.70 3.69
N GLY A 143 12.98 -8.48 3.11
CA GLY A 143 14.26 -8.43 3.81
C GLY A 143 14.53 -7.12 4.57
N ASP A 144 13.76 -6.05 4.35
CA ASP A 144 13.96 -4.76 5.02
C ASP A 144 13.07 -4.64 6.27
N GLU A 145 13.60 -5.00 7.45
CA GLU A 145 12.95 -4.84 8.77
C GLU A 145 12.40 -3.41 9.04
N ARG A 146 12.84 -2.41 8.28
CA ARG A 146 12.50 -1.00 8.46
C ARG A 146 11.55 -0.45 7.39
N ALA A 147 11.09 -1.25 6.43
CA ALA A 147 10.33 -0.78 5.27
C ALA A 147 9.17 0.15 5.64
N ALA A 148 8.29 -0.25 6.56
CA ALA A 148 7.14 0.55 7.01
C ALA A 148 7.34 1.26 8.37
N ARG A 149 8.58 1.43 8.86
CA ARG A 149 8.83 1.99 10.22
C ARG A 149 8.27 3.40 10.44
N LEU A 150 8.04 4.16 9.36
CA LEU A 150 7.50 5.51 9.40
C LEU A 150 5.97 5.54 9.38
N LEU A 151 5.32 4.39 9.22
CA LEU A 151 3.88 4.26 8.98
C LEU A 151 3.17 3.54 10.14
N ARG A 152 3.64 3.75 11.38
CA ARG A 152 3.06 3.18 12.62
C ARG A 152 2.95 1.64 12.66
N VAL A 153 3.62 0.92 11.76
CA VAL A 153 3.68 -0.54 11.79
C VAL A 153 4.63 -1.02 12.90
N THR A 154 4.16 -1.96 13.73
CA THR A 154 4.99 -2.60 14.74
C THR A 154 5.95 -3.61 14.10
N THR A 155 7.12 -3.81 14.69
CA THR A 155 8.09 -4.81 14.17
C THR A 155 7.51 -6.22 14.15
N GLU A 156 6.69 -6.59 15.14
CA GLU A 156 6.04 -7.89 15.20
C GLU A 156 4.99 -8.06 14.09
N GLY A 157 4.12 -7.06 13.88
CA GLY A 157 3.13 -7.08 12.81
C GLY A 157 3.78 -7.11 11.42
N ALA A 158 4.80 -6.28 11.20
CA ALA A 158 5.59 -6.28 9.97
C ALA A 158 6.20 -7.65 9.68
N ARG A 159 6.83 -8.28 10.69
CA ARG A 159 7.43 -9.61 10.54
C ARG A 159 6.37 -10.66 10.20
N ALA A 160 5.29 -10.72 10.95
CA ALA A 160 4.21 -11.70 10.73
C ALA A 160 3.59 -11.55 9.33
N LEU A 161 3.39 -10.31 8.86
CA LEU A 161 2.87 -10.08 7.51
C LEU A 161 3.87 -10.50 6.43
N ARG A 162 5.15 -10.18 6.60
CA ARG A 162 6.21 -10.51 5.62
C ARG A 162 6.53 -12.00 5.55
N GLU A 163 6.22 -12.77 6.59
CA GLU A 163 6.25 -14.24 6.54
C GLU A 163 5.25 -14.79 5.50
N ARG A 164 4.19 -14.04 5.14
CA ARG A 164 3.32 -14.39 3.98
C ARG A 164 4.06 -14.30 2.64
N GLY A 165 5.13 -13.52 2.56
CA GLY A 165 6.02 -13.48 1.40
C GLY A 165 6.65 -14.83 1.09
N GLU A 166 6.97 -15.63 2.10
CA GLU A 166 7.52 -16.98 1.90
C GLU A 166 6.50 -17.88 1.18
N VAL A 167 5.22 -17.80 1.56
CA VAL A 167 4.14 -18.57 0.91
C VAL A 167 4.00 -18.16 -0.57
N PHE A 168 4.15 -16.87 -0.87
CA PHE A 168 4.16 -16.38 -2.24
C PHE A 168 5.39 -16.89 -3.03
N PHE A 169 6.59 -16.87 -2.44
CA PHE A 169 7.79 -17.39 -3.11
C PHE A 169 7.74 -18.91 -3.31
N ASP A 170 7.24 -19.65 -2.33
CA ASP A 170 6.98 -21.09 -2.46
C ASP A 170 6.03 -21.35 -3.64
N TRP A 171 4.96 -20.55 -3.78
CA TRP A 171 4.05 -20.63 -4.92
C TRP A 171 4.74 -20.31 -6.26
N LEU A 172 5.58 -19.27 -6.31
CA LEU A 172 6.37 -18.94 -7.52
C LEU A 172 7.32 -20.07 -7.93
N GLU A 173 8.00 -20.70 -6.96
CA GLU A 173 9.00 -21.73 -7.21
C GLU A 173 8.40 -23.07 -7.67
N HIS A 174 7.24 -23.44 -7.14
CA HIS A 174 6.56 -24.70 -7.50
C HIS A 174 5.70 -24.56 -8.76
N GLY A 175 5.61 -23.34 -9.30
CA GLY A 175 4.73 -23.01 -10.42
C GLY A 175 3.26 -23.11 -10.01
N GLU A 176 2.39 -22.51 -10.82
CA GLU A 176 0.93 -22.66 -10.72
C GLU A 176 0.55 -24.16 -10.76
N GLU A 177 0.59 -24.87 -9.64
CA GLU A 177 -0.07 -26.18 -9.51
C GLU A 177 -1.58 -25.97 -9.40
N LYS A 178 -2.16 -25.56 -10.55
CA LYS A 178 -3.54 -25.64 -11.04
C LYS A 178 -4.67 -25.02 -10.24
#